data_AF-T4VSE2-F1
#
_entry.id   AF-T4VSE2-F1
#
_cell.length_a   1.000
_cell.length_b   1.000
_cell.length_c   1.000
_cell.angle_alpha   90.00
_cell.angle_beta   90.00
_cell.angle_gamma   90.00
#
_symmetry.space_group_name_H-M   'P 1'
#
loop_
_entity.id
_entity.type
_entity.pdbx_description
1 polymer ?
#
loop_
_entity_poly.entity_id
_entity_poly.type
_entity_poly.pdbx_seq_one_letter_code
_entity_poly.pdbx_strand_id
1 'polypeptide(L)'
;MLSKETRLDSFKLNIRNAVNSLQNNDFNNAKEHILSAIMANFNAAEPHNLFGIYYELQGNLGLARKHYRASICLNQTLECANRNLERVCMLKYVCSQEYIDYGEL
;
A
#
# COMPACT_ATOMS: atom_id res chain seq x y z
N MET A 1 -25.98 6.60 -5.75
CA MET A 1 -24.60 7.11 -5.65
C MET A 1 -24.26 7.20 -4.17
N LEU A 2 -23.18 6.57 -3.70
CA LEU A 2 -22.79 6.59 -2.27
C LEU A 2 -22.49 8.03 -1.82
N SER A 3 -22.83 8.36 -0.57
CA SER A 3 -22.48 9.68 0.00
C SER A 3 -20.96 9.79 0.14
N LYS A 4 -20.44 11.03 0.20
CA LYS A 4 -19.01 11.30 0.41
C LYS A 4 -18.50 10.68 1.72
N GLU A 5 -19.34 10.69 2.75
CA GLU A 5 -19.05 10.11 4.07
C GLU A 5 -18.95 8.58 3.99
N THR A 6 -19.92 7.92 3.35
CA THR A 6 -19.87 6.46 3.15
C THR A 6 -18.67 6.02 2.30
N ARG A 7 -18.24 6.84 1.34
CA ARG A 7 -17.04 6.58 0.53
C ARG A 7 -15.76 6.70 1.36
N LEU A 8 -15.68 7.67 2.26
CA LEU A 8 -14.53 7.84 3.17
C LEU A 8 -14.43 6.68 4.16
N ASP A 9 -15.56 6.25 4.73
CA ASP A 9 -15.59 5.11 5.65
C ASP A 9 -15.20 3.81 4.92
N SER A 10 -15.73 3.60 3.72
CA SER A 10 -15.37 2.47 2.87
C SER A 10 -13.88 2.49 2.51
N PHE A 11 -13.30 3.66 2.20
CA PHE A 11 -11.87 3.81 1.95
C PHE A 11 -11.04 3.37 3.16
N LYS A 12 -11.31 3.95 4.34
CA LYS A 12 -10.59 3.65 5.58
C LYS A 12 -10.70 2.17 5.97
N LEU A 13 -11.89 1.58 5.82
CA LEU A 13 -12.10 0.16 6.09
C LEU A 13 -11.27 -0.73 5.16
N ASN A 14 -11.23 -0.41 3.86
CA ASN A 14 -10.45 -1.18 2.90
C ASN A 14 -8.94 -1.03 3.11
N ILE A 15 -8.45 0.15 3.51
CA ILE A 15 -7.03 0.33 3.90
C ILE A 15 -6.68 -0.59 5.08
N ARG A 16 -7.49 -0.60 6.15
CA ARG A 16 -7.27 -1.45 7.32
C ARG A 16 -7.28 -2.93 6.97
N ASN A 17 -8.28 -3.37 6.20
CA ASN A 17 -8.38 -4.76 5.80
C ASN A 17 -7.22 -5.18 4.90
N ALA A 18 -6.78 -4.33 3.98
CA ALA A 18 -5.61 -4.59 3.14
C ALA A 18 -4.34 -4.76 3.97
N VAL A 19 -4.09 -3.90 4.96
CA VAL A 19 -2.94 -4.01 5.87
C VAL A 19 -2.99 -5.32 6.64
N ASN A 20 -4.15 -5.65 7.24
CA ASN A 20 -4.33 -6.91 7.95
C ASN A 20 -4.09 -8.13 7.05
N SER A 21 -4.60 -8.12 5.81
CA SER A 21 -4.37 -9.21 4.86
C SER A 21 -2.91 -9.34 4.47
N LEU A 22 -2.19 -8.23 4.23
CA LEU A 22 -0.76 -8.26 3.89
C LEU A 22 0.09 -8.83 5.04
N GLN A 23 -0.19 -8.41 6.28
CA GLN A 23 0.51 -8.92 7.47
C GLN A 23 0.29 -10.44 7.65
N ASN A 24 -0.91 -10.92 7.31
CA ASN A 24 -1.24 -12.35 7.38
C ASN A 24 -0.84 -13.15 6.12
N ASN A 25 -0.13 -12.54 5.16
CA ASN A 25 0.21 -13.13 3.86
C ASN A 25 -1.01 -13.60 3.04
N ASP A 26 -2.19 -13.03 3.31
CA ASP A 26 -3.41 -13.28 2.54
C ASP A 26 -3.45 -12.37 1.31
N PHE A 27 -2.64 -12.72 0.32
CA PHE A 27 -2.43 -11.91 -0.88
C PHE A 27 -3.70 -11.74 -1.74
N ASN A 28 -4.63 -12.68 -1.67
CA ASN A 28 -5.89 -12.60 -2.42
C ASN A 28 -6.76 -11.48 -1.84
N ASN A 29 -7.04 -11.53 -0.54
CA ASN A 29 -7.85 -10.49 0.10
C ASN A 29 -7.13 -9.13 0.13
N ALA A 30 -5.80 -9.12 0.31
CA ALA A 30 -5.01 -7.89 0.25
C ALA A 30 -5.24 -7.15 -1.07
N LYS A 31 -5.15 -7.86 -2.20
CA LYS A 31 -5.36 -7.26 -3.52
C LYS A 31 -6.77 -6.70 -3.69
N GLU A 32 -7.80 -7.46 -3.29
CA GLU A 32 -9.20 -7.03 -3.38
C GLU A 32 -9.47 -5.76 -2.56
N HIS A 33 -8.94 -5.69 -1.34
CA HIS A 33 -9.08 -4.52 -0.49
C HIS A 33 -8.31 -3.31 -1.01
N ILE A 34 -7.11 -3.49 -1.55
CA ILE A 34 -6.35 -2.40 -2.19
C ILE A 34 -7.13 -1.83 -3.38
N LEU A 35 -7.68 -2.69 -4.25
CA LEU A 35 -8.48 -2.27 -5.41
C LEU A 35 -9.75 -1.53 -4.95
N SER A 36 -10.42 -2.04 -3.93
CA SER A 36 -11.61 -1.39 -3.35
C SER A 36 -11.27 -0.01 -2.76
N ALA A 37 -10.12 0.15 -2.11
CA ALA A 37 -9.65 1.45 -1.63
C ALA A 37 -9.39 2.43 -2.79
N ILE A 38 -8.77 1.98 -3.89
CA ILE A 38 -8.58 2.81 -5.11
C ILE A 38 -9.93 3.24 -5.70
N MET A 39 -10.90 2.32 -5.77
CA MET A 39 -12.25 2.65 -6.28
C MET A 39 -12.97 3.67 -5.39
N ALA A 40 -12.74 3.62 -4.07
CA ALA A 40 -13.27 4.60 -3.14
C ALA A 40 -12.56 5.96 -3.28
N ASN A 41 -11.24 5.99 -3.45
CA ASN A 41 -10.48 7.22 -3.67
C ASN A 41 -9.28 6.99 -4.60
N PHE A 42 -9.43 7.35 -5.88
CA PHE A 42 -8.41 7.13 -6.92
C PHE A 42 -7.19 8.06 -6.80
N ASN A 43 -7.31 9.16 -6.03
CA ASN A 43 -6.21 10.10 -5.80
C ASN A 43 -5.44 9.81 -4.50
N ALA A 44 -5.81 8.76 -3.77
CA ALA A 44 -5.13 8.38 -2.53
C ALA A 44 -3.77 7.73 -2.81
N ALA A 45 -2.77 8.10 -2.01
CA ALA A 45 -1.42 7.56 -2.12
C ALA A 45 -1.27 6.22 -1.39
N GLU A 46 -2.06 6.00 -0.34
CA GLU A 46 -2.00 4.85 0.57
C GLU A 46 -2.20 3.52 -0.16
N PRO A 47 -3.21 3.34 -1.05
CA PRO A 47 -3.36 2.10 -1.80
C PRO A 47 -2.15 1.78 -2.69
N HIS A 48 -1.48 2.80 -3.22
CA HIS A 48 -0.27 2.60 -4.01
C HIS A 48 0.93 2.18 -3.13
N ASN A 49 1.04 2.67 -1.89
CA ASN A 49 2.03 2.14 -0.94
C ASN A 49 1.76 0.65 -0.67
N LEU A 50 0.49 0.29 -0.41
CA LEU A 50 0.08 -1.08 -0.15
C LEU A 50 0.29 -2.01 -1.34
N PHE A 51 0.07 -1.55 -2.58
CA PHE A 51 0.45 -2.32 -3.77
C PHE A 51 1.97 -2.51 -3.89
N GLY A 52 2.75 -1.51 -3.49
CA GLY A 52 4.20 -1.63 -3.40
C GLY A 52 4.59 -2.79 -2.51
N ILE A 53 4.01 -2.83 -1.30
CA ILE A 53 4.22 -3.90 -0.31
C ILE A 53 3.74 -5.26 -0.82
N TYR A 54 2.55 -5.31 -1.42
CA TYR A 54 1.99 -6.51 -2.04
C TYR A 54 2.98 -7.14 -3.04
N TYR A 55 3.52 -6.34 -3.95
CA TYR A 55 4.48 -6.84 -4.93
C TYR A 55 5.84 -7.16 -4.33
N GLU A 56 6.26 -6.42 -3.28
CA GLU A 56 7.49 -6.69 -2.57
C GLU A 56 7.47 -8.05 -1.87
N LEU A 57 6.41 -8.34 -1.12
CA LEU A 57 6.20 -9.62 -0.43
C LEU A 57 6.10 -10.81 -1.39
N GLN A 58 5.78 -10.55 -2.66
CA GLN A 58 5.77 -11.54 -3.74
C GLN A 58 7.12 -11.65 -4.47
N GLY A 59 8.15 -10.91 -4.04
CA GLY A 59 9.48 -10.88 -4.67
C GLY A 59 9.57 -10.03 -5.93
N ASN A 60 8.51 -9.33 -6.33
CA ASN A 60 8.50 -8.49 -7.53
C ASN A 60 8.91 -7.04 -7.22
N LEU A 61 10.21 -6.84 -6.97
CA LEU A 61 10.78 -5.53 -6.64
C LEU A 61 10.66 -4.50 -7.77
N GLY A 62 10.49 -4.96 -9.02
CA GLY A 62 10.25 -4.07 -10.16
C GLY A 62 8.90 -3.37 -10.05
N LEU A 63 7.83 -4.13 -9.77
CA LEU A 63 6.50 -3.57 -9.56
C LEU A 63 6.39 -2.86 -8.22
N ALA A 64 7.02 -3.38 -7.16
CA ALA A 64 7.04 -2.73 -5.84
C ALA A 64 7.50 -1.27 -5.93
N ARG A 65 8.68 -1.05 -6.55
CA ARG A 65 9.25 0.29 -6.75
C ARG A 65 8.37 1.21 -7.60
N LYS A 66 7.69 0.69 -8.63
CA LYS A 66 6.75 1.48 -9.44
C LYS A 66 5.59 1.99 -8.59
N HIS A 67 5.03 1.13 -7.75
CA HIS A 67 3.90 1.49 -6.89
C HIS A 67 4.30 2.42 -5.74
N TYR A 68 5.47 2.24 -5.12
CA TYR A 68 5.99 3.22 -4.16
C TYR A 68 6.20 4.60 -4.79
N ARG A 69 6.78 4.66 -6.00
CA ARG A 69 6.93 5.93 -6.72
C ARG A 69 5.60 6.57 -7.10
N ALA A 70 4.58 5.78 -7.45
CA ALA A 70 3.24 6.28 -7.71
C ALA A 70 2.61 6.89 -6.45
N SER A 71 2.77 6.22 -5.30
CA SER A 71 2.35 6.72 -4.00
C SER A 71 2.99 8.07 -3.66
N ILE A 72 4.31 8.19 -3.81
CA ILE A 72 5.07 9.44 -3.60
C ILE A 72 4.62 10.54 -4.56
N CYS A 73 4.31 10.21 -5.82
CA CYS A 73 3.83 11.17 -6.81
C CYS A 73 2.45 11.75 -6.44
N LEU A 74 1.58 10.95 -5.82
CA LEU A 74 0.25 11.36 -5.37
C LEU A 74 0.32 12.15 -4.05
N ASN A 75 1.19 11.73 -3.13
CA ASN A 75 1.44 12.42 -1.88
C ASN A 75 2.92 12.34 -1.48
N GLN A 76 3.63 13.46 -1.64
CA GLN A 76 5.06 13.55 -1.33
C GLN A 76 5.35 13.50 0.17
N THR A 77 4.37 13.79 1.02
CA THR A 77 4.53 13.79 2.49
C THR A 77 4.16 12.45 3.12
N LEU A 78 3.84 11.42 2.32
CA LEU A 78 3.55 10.09 2.84
C LEU A 78 4.86 9.34 3.10
N GLU A 79 5.37 9.48 4.33
CA GLU A 79 6.68 8.94 4.73
C GLU A 79 6.84 7.43 4.53
N CYS A 80 5.77 6.64 4.72
CA CYS A 80 5.86 5.18 4.58
C CYS A 80 6.25 4.74 3.16
N ALA A 81 5.79 5.44 2.12
CA ALA A 81 6.15 5.15 0.74
C ALA A 81 7.62 5.46 0.45
N ASN A 82 8.13 6.57 0.99
CA ASN A 82 9.55 6.93 0.89
C ASN A 82 10.43 5.90 1.62
N ARG A 83 10.10 5.57 2.87
CA ARG A 83 10.83 4.57 3.67
C ARG A 83 10.88 3.20 3.00
N ASN A 84 9.75 2.75 2.45
CA ASN A 84 9.71 1.49 1.71
C ASN A 84 10.52 1.54 0.42
N LEU A 85 10.41 2.61 -0.39
CA LEU A 85 11.17 2.76 -1.62
C LEU A 85 12.69 2.77 -1.34
N GLU A 86 13.11 3.50 -0.32
CA GLU A 86 14.50 3.56 0.11
C GLU A 86 15.01 2.17 0.48
N ARG A 87 14.28 1.47 1.36
CA ARG A 87 14.61 0.12 1.83
C ARG A 87 14.79 -0.87 0.68
N VAL A 88 13.86 -0.93 -0.28
CA VAL A 88 13.95 -1.85 -1.43
C VAL A 88 15.03 -1.47 -2.46
N CYS A 89 15.61 -0.27 -2.35
CA CYS A 89 16.72 0.17 -3.20
C CYS A 89 18.09 0.01 -2.53
N MET A 90 18.16 -0.38 -1.25
CA MET A 90 19.42 -0.57 -0.55
C MET A 90 20.16 -1.82 -1.00
N LEU A 91 21.50 -1.75 -1.05
CA LEU A 91 22.36 -2.89 -1.38
C LEU A 91 22.19 -4.06 -0.40
N LYS A 92 21.90 -3.75 0.87
CA LYS A 92 21.68 -4.74 1.95
C LYS A 92 20.18 -5.01 2.19
N TYR A 93 19.37 -4.95 1.14
CA TYR A 93 17.93 -5.18 1.22
C TYR A 93 17.61 -6.53 1.88
N VAL A 94 16.67 -6.50 2.84
CA VAL A 94 16.07 -7.68 3.46
C VAL A 94 14.55 -7.55 3.35
N CYS A 95 13.93 -8.53 2.72
CA CYS A 95 12.47 -8.68 2.71
C CYS A 95 12.04 -9.29 4.05
N SER A 96 11.58 -8.46 4.98
CA SER A 96 10.98 -8.89 6.24
C SER A 96 9.80 -7.99 6.57
N GLN A 97 8.68 -8.59 7.01
CA GLN A 97 7.51 -7.84 7.48
C GLN A 97 7.84 -6.90 8.64
N GLU A 98 8.90 -7.18 9.42
CA GLU A 98 9.40 -6.33 10.50
C GLU A 98 9.82 -4.94 10.01
N TYR A 99 10.34 -4.84 8.78
CA TYR A 99 10.89 -3.60 8.21
C TYR A 99 9.95 -2.94 7.21
N ILE A 100 8.80 -3.55 6.92
CA ILE A 100 7.80 -2.98 6.01
C ILE A 100 6.97 -1.94 6.77
N ASP A 101 6.91 -0.73 6.21
CA ASP A 101 6.07 0.33 6.74
C ASP A 101 4.73 0.38 5.99
N TYR A 102 3.68 -0.12 6.64
CA TYR A 102 2.34 -0.18 6.06
C TYR A 102 1.64 1.19 5.98
N GLY A 103 2.15 2.21 6.69
CA GLY A 103 1.46 3.48 6.93
C GLY A 103 0.52 3.45 8.14
N GLU A 104 -0.05 4.61 8.46
CA GLU A 104 -0.97 4.76 9.59
C GLU A 104 -2.40 4.27 9.24
N LEU A 105 -3.14 3.78 10.25
CA LEU A 105 -4.49 3.17 10.14
C LEU A 105 -5.61 4.05 10.72
#